data_AF-A0A8T6E178-F1
#
_entry.id   AF-A0A8T6E178-F1
#
_cell.length_a   1.000
_cell.length_b   1.000
_cell.length_c   1.000
_cell.angle_alpha   90.00
_cell.angle_beta   90.00
_cell.angle_gamma   90.00
#
_symmetry.space_group_name_H-M   'P 1'
#
loop_
_entity.id
_entity.type
_entity.pdbx_description
1 polymer ?
#
loop_
_entity_poly.entity_id
_entity_poly.type
_entity_poly.pdbx_seq_one_letter_code
_entity_poly.pdbx_strand_id
1 'polypeptide(L)'
;MPIPSIVSGIQNGNCRWSTQVSSCGKRLDMTCTNEKKQALIFEHKAWAQLHANQLEDYRQVGKQEFGEFAIVLITARPYQNEQNPDLHFLWRDVYSWLDRRLSKWLSDNVTGTDSDNADLEFVCRNFLTLLKKRRTSVFSSPSRRLASLP
;
A
#
# COMPACT_ATOMS: atom_id res chain seq x y z
N MET A 1 12.29 -6.26 11.51
CA MET A 1 12.62 -7.16 10.38
C MET A 1 13.68 -6.48 9.53
N PRO A 2 14.72 -7.21 9.07
CA PRO A 2 15.68 -6.67 8.13
C PRO A 2 14.97 -6.27 6.83
N ILE A 3 15.34 -5.13 6.27
CA ILE A 3 14.83 -4.69 4.96
C ILE A 3 15.42 -5.64 3.90
N PRO A 4 14.61 -6.23 3.01
CA PRO A 4 15.12 -7.07 1.93
C PRO A 4 16.17 -6.31 1.10
N SER A 5 17.31 -6.95 0.79
CA SER A 5 18.42 -6.34 0.03
C SER A 5 17.98 -5.75 -1.31
N ILE A 6 16.95 -6.34 -1.92
CA ILE A 6 16.33 -5.87 -3.15
C ILE A 6 15.76 -4.44 -3.04
N VAL A 7 15.29 -4.04 -1.86
CA VAL A 7 14.76 -2.68 -1.63
C VAL A 7 15.87 -1.65 -1.88
N SER A 8 17.11 -1.94 -1.50
CA SER A 8 18.26 -1.07 -1.77
C SER A 8 18.61 -1.02 -3.26
N GLY A 9 18.41 -2.10 -4.01
CA GLY A 9 18.60 -2.14 -5.47
C GLY A 9 17.54 -1.36 -6.26
N ILE A 10 16.41 -1.06 -5.62
CA ILE A 10 15.28 -0.31 -6.17
C ILE A 10 15.28 1.16 -5.72
N GLN A 11 16.14 1.53 -4.74
CA GLN A 11 16.36 2.92 -4.35
C GLN A 11 17.07 3.71 -5.46
N ASN A 12 16.74 5.01 -5.57
CA ASN A 12 17.26 6.00 -6.53
C ASN A 12 16.52 6.16 -7.87
N GLY A 13 15.25 5.78 -7.95
CA GLY A 13 14.39 6.17 -9.09
C GLY A 13 14.59 5.36 -10.38
N ASN A 14 15.54 4.41 -10.40
CA ASN A 14 15.73 3.46 -11.48
C ASN A 14 14.73 2.29 -11.41
N CYS A 15 13.46 2.59 -11.14
CA CYS A 15 12.38 1.62 -11.28
C CYS A 15 11.19 2.23 -12.01
N ARG A 16 10.50 1.39 -12.75
CA ARG A 16 9.24 1.71 -13.40
C ARG A 16 8.09 1.30 -12.49
N TRP A 17 7.30 2.27 -12.08
CA TRP A 17 6.03 2.02 -11.39
C TRP A 17 4.95 1.62 -12.38
N SER A 18 4.17 0.60 -12.05
CA SER A 18 3.01 0.17 -12.83
C SER A 18 1.89 -0.23 -11.88
N THR A 19 0.66 0.16 -12.20
CA THR A 19 -0.53 -0.18 -11.39
C THR A 19 -1.41 -1.14 -12.15
N GLN A 20 -2.10 -2.04 -11.43
CA GLN A 20 -3.15 -2.89 -12.00
C GLN A 20 -2.64 -3.78 -13.16
N VAL A 21 -1.42 -4.29 -13.02
CA VAL A 21 -0.72 -5.06 -14.07
C VAL A 21 -1.32 -6.46 -14.16
N SER A 22 -1.60 -6.92 -15.38
CA SER A 22 -1.93 -8.32 -15.66
C SER A 22 -0.65 -9.09 -15.94
N SER A 23 -0.40 -10.14 -15.17
CA SER A 23 0.84 -10.93 -15.20
C SER A 23 0.52 -12.38 -14.81
N CYS A 24 0.92 -13.33 -15.65
CA CYS A 24 0.60 -14.76 -15.51
C CYS A 24 -0.88 -15.07 -15.16
N GLY A 25 -1.81 -14.32 -15.74
CA GLY A 25 -3.25 -14.46 -15.48
C GLY A 25 -3.72 -13.93 -14.10
N LYS A 26 -2.83 -13.29 -13.34
CA LYS A 26 -3.12 -12.59 -12.09
C LYS A 26 -3.07 -11.08 -12.31
N ARG A 27 -3.77 -10.35 -11.44
CA ARG A 27 -3.77 -8.89 -11.44
C ARG A 27 -3.06 -8.40 -10.19
N LEU A 28 -1.94 -7.71 -10.37
CA LEU A 28 -1.15 -7.11 -9.31
C LEU A 28 -1.63 -5.68 -9.06
N ASP A 29 -1.85 -5.29 -7.81
CA ASP A 29 -2.31 -3.93 -7.47
C ASP A 29 -1.31 -2.89 -7.95
N MET A 30 -0.02 -3.11 -7.66
CA MET A 30 1.08 -2.25 -8.08
C MET A 30 2.41 -2.99 -8.10
N THR A 31 3.31 -2.59 -8.99
CA THR A 31 4.69 -3.06 -9.05
C THR A 31 5.67 -1.91 -9.24
N CYS A 32 6.89 -2.08 -8.76
CA CYS A 32 8.05 -1.22 -9.10
C CYS A 32 9.18 -2.15 -9.53
N THR A 33 9.57 -2.07 -10.79
CA THR A 33 10.50 -3.01 -11.42
C THR A 33 11.67 -2.28 -12.06
N ASN A 34 12.86 -2.87 -12.06
CA ASN A 34 14.04 -2.30 -12.72
C ASN A 34 14.50 -3.15 -13.92
N GLU A 35 15.49 -2.64 -14.66
CA GLU A 35 16.05 -3.32 -15.85
C GLU A 35 16.72 -4.66 -15.52
N LYS A 36 17.12 -4.87 -14.27
CA LYS A 36 17.70 -6.12 -13.76
C LYS A 36 16.64 -7.16 -13.38
N LYS A 37 15.37 -6.91 -13.71
CA LYS A 37 14.22 -7.76 -13.34
C LYS A 37 14.09 -7.96 -11.82
N GLN A 38 14.46 -6.95 -11.03
CA GLN A 38 14.14 -6.90 -9.61
C GLN A 38 12.78 -6.22 -9.43
N ALA A 39 11.94 -6.70 -8.51
CA ALA A 39 10.59 -6.17 -8.31
C ALA A 39 10.19 -5.97 -6.84
N LEU A 40 9.49 -4.88 -6.57
CA LEU A 40 8.57 -4.80 -5.44
C LEU A 40 7.16 -5.06 -5.97
N ILE A 41 6.49 -6.05 -5.40
CA ILE A 41 5.10 -6.41 -5.74
C ILE A 41 4.21 -5.98 -4.58
N PHE A 42 3.26 -5.10 -4.84
CA PHE A 42 2.39 -4.54 -3.84
C PHE A 42 1.01 -5.19 -3.90
N GLU A 43 0.48 -5.49 -2.73
CA GLU A 43 -0.93 -5.81 -2.49
C GLU A 43 -1.46 -4.81 -1.46
N HIS A 44 -2.61 -4.19 -1.71
CA HIS A 44 -3.18 -3.26 -0.74
C HIS A 44 -4.66 -3.51 -0.45
N LYS A 45 -5.00 -3.56 0.84
CA LYS A 45 -6.37 -3.77 1.31
C LYS A 45 -6.72 -2.75 2.39
N ALA A 46 -7.47 -1.72 1.99
CA ALA A 46 -7.96 -0.72 2.94
C ALA A 46 -9.12 -1.26 3.80
N TRP A 47 -10.04 -2.02 3.21
CA TRP A 47 -11.28 -2.43 3.90
C TRP A 47 -11.69 -3.89 3.66
N ALA A 48 -11.04 -4.56 2.71
CA ALA A 48 -11.34 -5.93 2.34
C ALA A 48 -10.36 -6.91 3.00
N GLN A 49 -10.80 -8.16 3.13
CA GLN A 49 -9.90 -9.24 3.50
C GLN A 49 -9.01 -9.62 2.32
N LEU A 50 -7.84 -10.16 2.64
CA LEU A 50 -6.95 -10.76 1.67
C LEU A 50 -7.58 -12.07 1.19
N HIS A 51 -7.62 -12.30 -0.12
CA HIS A 51 -8.11 -13.59 -0.62
C HIS A 51 -7.17 -14.71 -0.19
N ALA A 52 -7.71 -15.91 0.04
CA ALA A 52 -6.88 -17.06 0.36
C ALA A 52 -5.81 -17.27 -0.73
N ASN A 53 -4.57 -17.52 -0.32
CA ASN A 53 -3.41 -17.76 -1.19
C ASN A 53 -3.00 -16.60 -2.12
N GLN A 54 -3.55 -15.39 -1.92
CA GLN A 54 -3.27 -14.27 -2.81
C GLN A 54 -1.78 -13.90 -2.84
N LEU A 55 -1.08 -13.91 -1.71
CA LEU A 55 0.36 -13.63 -1.71
C LEU A 55 1.17 -14.79 -2.29
N GLU A 56 0.73 -16.04 -2.12
CA GLU A 56 1.40 -17.18 -2.75
C GLU A 56 1.29 -17.12 -4.27
N ASP A 57 0.11 -16.76 -4.80
CA ASP A 57 -0.06 -16.48 -6.23
C ASP A 57 0.94 -15.41 -6.72
N TYR A 58 1.15 -14.35 -5.92
CA TYR A 58 2.10 -13.30 -6.26
C TYR A 58 3.55 -13.76 -6.12
N ARG A 59 3.86 -14.70 -5.21
CA ARG A 59 5.18 -15.34 -5.15
C ARG A 59 5.43 -16.18 -6.41
N GLN A 60 4.41 -16.84 -6.94
CA GLN A 60 4.54 -17.61 -8.19
C GLN A 60 4.78 -16.69 -9.38
N VAL A 61 4.02 -15.58 -9.48
CA VAL A 61 4.30 -14.51 -10.46
C VAL A 61 5.74 -14.00 -10.31
N GLY A 62 6.13 -13.72 -9.06
CA GLY A 62 7.48 -13.36 -8.62
C GLY A 62 8.56 -14.22 -9.27
N LYS A 63 8.46 -15.53 -9.04
CA LYS A 63 9.41 -16.55 -9.52
C LYS A 63 9.43 -16.71 -11.04
N GLN A 64 8.33 -16.41 -11.72
CA GLN A 64 8.20 -16.60 -13.16
C GLN A 64 8.72 -15.40 -13.96
N GLU A 65 8.47 -14.18 -13.49
CA GLU A 65 8.79 -12.96 -14.24
C GLU A 65 10.04 -12.21 -13.74
N PHE A 66 10.38 -12.37 -12.47
CA PHE A 66 11.43 -11.58 -11.81
C PHE A 66 12.56 -12.47 -11.31
N GLY A 67 13.79 -11.95 -11.36
CA GLY A 67 14.96 -12.65 -10.82
C GLY A 67 14.97 -12.60 -9.29
N GLU A 68 14.76 -11.41 -8.74
CA GLU A 68 14.57 -11.17 -7.31
C GLU A 68 13.30 -10.37 -7.11
N PHE A 69 12.56 -10.63 -6.03
CA PHE A 69 11.38 -9.84 -5.70
C PHE A 69 11.13 -9.80 -4.19
N ALA A 70 10.34 -8.80 -3.77
CA ALA A 70 9.75 -8.75 -2.44
C ALA A 70 8.27 -8.35 -2.53
N ILE A 71 7.44 -8.97 -1.70
CA ILE A 71 6.01 -8.69 -1.57
C ILE A 71 5.78 -7.72 -0.43
N VAL A 72 5.15 -6.59 -0.77
CA VAL A 72 4.77 -5.53 0.14
C VAL A 72 3.26 -5.55 0.33
N LEU A 73 2.82 -5.88 1.53
CA LEU A 73 1.41 -5.85 1.91
C LEU A 73 1.10 -4.54 2.64
N ILE A 74 0.04 -3.84 2.22
CA ILE A 74 -0.47 -2.63 2.92
C ILE A 74 -1.91 -2.88 3.36
N THR A 75 -2.15 -2.98 4.66
CA THR A 75 -3.49 -3.31 5.19
C THR A 75 -4.00 -2.31 6.22
N ALA A 76 -5.29 -2.32 6.53
CA ALA A 76 -5.81 -1.48 7.62
C ALA A 76 -5.56 -2.06 9.02
N ARG A 77 -5.38 -3.38 9.13
CA ARG A 77 -5.21 -4.09 10.40
C ARG A 77 -3.99 -5.01 10.40
N PRO A 78 -3.33 -5.19 11.55
CA PRO A 78 -2.13 -6.03 11.66
C PRO A 78 -2.40 -7.52 11.43
N TYR A 79 -3.58 -8.02 11.81
CA TYR A 79 -3.95 -9.44 11.70
C TYR A 79 -4.12 -9.97 10.27
N GLN A 80 -3.92 -9.14 9.24
CA GLN A 80 -3.96 -9.57 7.84
C GLN A 80 -2.57 -10.06 7.35
N ASN A 81 -1.62 -10.23 8.25
CA ASN A 81 -0.25 -10.70 7.99
C ASN A 81 -0.11 -12.23 7.86
N GLU A 82 -1.21 -12.98 7.99
CA GLU A 82 -1.20 -14.45 8.05
C GLU A 82 -0.62 -15.12 6.79
N GLN A 83 -0.57 -14.42 5.66
CA GLN A 83 0.04 -14.92 4.42
C GLN A 83 1.53 -14.59 4.27
N ASN A 84 2.19 -14.19 5.35
CA ASN A 84 3.65 -14.01 5.45
C ASN A 84 4.25 -13.13 4.33
N PRO A 85 3.87 -11.84 4.21
CA PRO A 85 4.51 -10.92 3.28
C PRO A 85 5.98 -10.65 3.66
N ASP A 86 6.80 -10.23 2.70
CA ASP A 86 8.20 -9.87 2.98
C ASP A 86 8.29 -8.52 3.70
N LEU A 87 7.37 -7.61 3.40
CA LEU A 87 7.16 -6.34 4.11
C LEU A 87 5.68 -6.11 4.38
N HIS A 88 5.35 -5.61 5.57
CA HIS A 88 3.98 -5.30 5.96
C HIS A 88 3.87 -3.90 6.54
N PHE A 89 2.99 -3.09 5.96
CA PHE A 89 2.66 -1.75 6.43
C PHE A 89 1.18 -1.66 6.78
N LEU A 90 0.86 -0.82 7.77
CA LEU A 90 -0.52 -0.41 7.97
C LEU A 90 -0.80 0.89 7.21
N TRP A 91 -2.03 1.04 6.71
CA TRP A 91 -2.48 2.31 6.15
C TRP A 91 -2.34 3.48 7.13
N ARG A 92 -2.41 3.22 8.44
CA ARG A 92 -2.11 4.21 9.48
C ARG A 92 -0.65 4.66 9.45
N ASP A 93 0.28 3.75 9.17
CA ASP A 93 1.71 4.06 9.12
C ASP A 93 2.03 4.86 7.85
N VAL A 94 1.44 4.46 6.72
CA VAL A 94 1.51 5.21 5.45
C VAL A 94 0.94 6.61 5.63
N TYR A 95 -0.24 6.74 6.25
CA TYR A 95 -0.83 8.04 6.59
C TYR A 95 0.14 8.88 7.42
N SER A 96 0.66 8.33 8.52
CA SER A 96 1.54 9.07 9.44
C SER A 96 2.85 9.49 8.78
N TRP A 97 3.36 8.66 7.86
CA TRP A 97 4.54 8.99 7.08
C TRP A 97 4.27 10.12 6.09
N LEU A 98 3.18 10.06 5.33
CA LEU A 98 2.77 11.10 4.37
C LEU A 98 2.50 12.43 5.08
N ASP A 99 1.77 12.41 6.19
CA ASP A 99 1.40 13.60 6.97
C ASP A 99 2.65 14.34 7.50
N ARG A 100 3.63 13.59 8.03
CA ARG A 100 4.93 14.15 8.46
C ARG A 100 5.74 14.68 7.28
N ARG A 101 5.79 13.94 6.16
CA ARG A 101 6.56 14.35 4.98
C ARG A 101 5.99 15.60 4.34
N LEU A 102 4.66 15.68 4.19
CA LEU A 102 3.97 16.87 3.70
C LEU A 102 4.21 18.06 4.62
N SER A 103 4.07 17.87 5.93
CA SER A 103 4.28 18.94 6.91
C SER A 103 5.71 19.49 6.87
N LYS A 104 6.72 18.60 6.77
CA LYS A 104 8.12 18.99 6.61
C LYS A 104 8.36 19.71 5.28
N TRP A 105 7.82 19.18 4.19
CA TRP A 105 7.98 19.81 2.89
C TRP A 105 7.33 21.20 2.86
N LEU A 106 6.15 21.38 3.45
CA LEU A 106 5.51 22.67 3.59
C LEU A 106 6.33 23.64 4.45
N SER A 107 6.94 23.18 5.55
CA SER A 107 7.80 24.03 6.39
C SER A 107 9.10 24.42 5.69
N ASP A 108 9.63 23.56 4.81
CA ASP A 108 10.87 23.79 4.09
C ASP A 108 10.64 24.67 2.83
N ASN A 109 9.41 24.76 2.30
CA ASN A 109 9.06 25.46 1.04
C ASN A 109 8.05 26.61 1.22
N VAL A 110 8.06 27.29 2.38
CA VAL A 110 7.08 28.33 2.80
C VAL A 110 6.94 29.53 1.85
N THR A 111 7.70 29.66 0.75
CA THR A 111 7.78 30.93 -0.01
C THR A 111 7.64 30.83 -1.54
N GLY A 112 7.08 29.76 -2.11
CA GLY A 112 6.96 29.64 -3.57
C GLY A 112 5.52 29.63 -4.07
N THR A 113 5.09 30.64 -4.82
CA THR A 113 3.88 30.66 -5.67
C THR A 113 4.01 29.74 -6.89
N ASP A 114 4.72 28.62 -6.77
CA ASP A 114 4.89 27.65 -7.84
C ASP A 114 3.64 26.77 -7.91
N SER A 115 2.98 26.75 -9.07
CA SER A 115 1.75 25.98 -9.31
C SER A 115 1.90 24.50 -8.96
N ASP A 116 3.08 23.93 -9.23
CA ASP A 116 3.37 22.52 -9.03
C ASP A 116 3.37 22.13 -7.54
N ASN A 117 3.76 23.08 -6.68
CA ASN A 117 3.75 22.91 -5.23
C ASN A 117 2.30 22.94 -4.69
N ALA A 118 1.46 23.80 -5.25
CA ALA A 118 0.04 23.89 -4.88
C ALA A 118 -0.73 22.61 -5.25
N ASP A 119 -0.45 22.03 -6.42
CA ASP A 119 -1.09 20.79 -6.87
C ASP A 119 -0.72 19.59 -5.99
N LEU A 120 0.56 19.46 -5.65
CA LEU A 120 1.02 18.38 -4.77
C LEU A 120 0.43 18.51 -3.36
N GLU A 121 0.41 19.73 -2.80
CA GLU A 121 -0.24 20.00 -1.52
C GLU A 121 -1.72 19.62 -1.57
N PHE A 122 -2.44 20.07 -2.60
CA PHE A 122 -3.86 19.78 -2.79
C PHE A 122 -4.10 18.27 -2.86
N VAL A 123 -3.34 17.54 -3.66
CA VAL A 123 -3.48 16.08 -3.81
C VAL A 123 -3.22 15.38 -2.47
N CYS A 124 -2.11 15.69 -1.80
CA CYS A 124 -1.76 15.04 -0.54
C CYS A 124 -2.77 15.36 0.58
N ARG A 125 -3.23 16.61 0.70
CA ARG A 125 -4.25 16.99 1.69
C ARG A 125 -5.58 16.29 1.44
N ASN A 126 -6.03 16.21 0.19
CA ASN A 126 -7.26 15.50 -0.15
C ASN A 126 -7.13 14.00 0.15
N PHE A 127 -6.02 13.38 -0.23
CA PHE A 127 -5.76 11.98 0.06
C PHE A 127 -5.80 11.69 1.57
N LEU A 128 -5.09 12.49 2.38
CA LEU A 128 -5.10 12.37 3.84
C LEU A 128 -6.53 12.57 4.41
N THR A 129 -7.30 13.52 3.86
CA THR A 129 -8.68 13.76 4.26
C THR A 129 -9.59 12.57 3.98
N LEU A 130 -9.44 11.94 2.81
CA LEU A 130 -10.21 10.75 2.43
C LEU A 130 -9.89 9.55 3.32
N LEU A 131 -8.61 9.37 3.71
CA LEU A 131 -8.21 8.34 4.67
C LEU A 131 -8.80 8.58 6.07
N LYS A 132 -9.00 9.83 6.49
CA LYS A 132 -9.64 10.19 7.77
C LYS A 132 -11.15 9.97 7.78
N LYS A 133 -11.87 10.44 6.75
CA LYS A 133 -13.35 10.50 6.72
C LYS A 133 -14.06 9.14 6.79
N ARG A 134 -13.42 8.03 6.40
CA ARG A 134 -14.06 6.71 6.43
C ARG A 134 -13.94 5.96 7.77
N ARG A 135 -13.32 6.55 8.80
CA ARG A 135 -13.32 5.98 10.17
C ARG A 135 -14.66 6.12 10.90
N THR A 136 -15.56 7.01 10.46
CA THR A 136 -16.78 7.35 11.21
C THR A 136 -18.05 6.65 10.74
N SER A 137 -18.04 5.87 9.64
CA SER A 137 -19.28 5.32 9.06
C SER A 137 -19.41 3.79 9.04
N VAL A 138 -18.56 3.04 9.74
CA VAL A 138 -18.67 1.56 9.76
C VAL A 138 -18.49 0.99 11.17
N PHE A 139 -19.26 1.46 12.15
CA PHE A 139 -19.49 0.74 13.41
C PHE A 139 -20.87 1.08 14.00
N SER A 140 -21.92 0.74 13.25
CA SER A 140 -23.22 0.44 13.86
C SER A 140 -23.58 -0.99 13.46
N SER A 141 -23.07 -1.96 14.22
CA SER A 141 -23.62 -3.31 14.17
C SER A 141 -25.07 -3.24 14.67
N PRO A 142 -26.06 -3.77 13.93
CA PRO A 142 -27.38 -3.98 14.51
C PRO A 142 -27.23 -5.06 15.60
N SER A 143 -27.59 -4.72 16.84
CA SER A 143 -27.78 -5.70 17.90
C SER A 143 -28.69 -6.83 17.40
N ARG A 144 -28.15 -8.05 17.25
CA ARG A 144 -28.98 -9.24 17.11
C ARG A 144 -29.75 -9.40 18.42
N ARG A 145 -31.05 -9.06 18.42
CA ARG A 145 -31.96 -9.59 19.43
C ARG A 145 -32.02 -11.10 19.23
N LEU A 146 -31.65 -11.85 20.26
CA LEU A 146 -32.01 -13.24 20.41
C LEU A 146 -33.54 -13.30 20.45
N ALA A 147 -34.16 -13.79 19.38
CA ALA A 147 -35.53 -14.28 19.44
C ALA A 147 -35.46 -15.72 19.95
N SER A 148 -35.97 -15.92 21.16
CA SER A 148 -36.36 -17.21 21.69
C SER A 148 -37.32 -17.90 20.72
N LEU A 149 -36.97 -19.11 20.28
CA LEU A 149 -37.88 -20.00 19.57
C LEU A 149 -38.80 -20.72 20.58
N PRO A 150 -40.06 -21.01 20.21
CA PRO A 150 -40.99 -21.80 21.02
C PRO A 150 -40.58 -23.27 21.10
#